data_AF-A0A521LPQ2-F1
#
_entry.id   AF-A0A521LPQ2-F1
#
_cell.length_a   1.000
_cell.length_b   1.000
_cell.length_c   1.000
_cell.angle_alpha   90.00
_cell.angle_beta   90.00
_cell.angle_gamma   90.00
#
_symmetry.space_group_name_H-M   'P 1'
#
loop_
_entity.id
_entity.type
_entity.pdbx_description
1 polymer ?
#
loop_
_entity_poly.entity_id
_entity_poly.type
_entity_poly.pdbx_seq_one_letter_code
_entity_poly.pdbx_strand_id
1 'polypeptide(L)'
;VLPNTLAPLIVQSTYVCASAMLIEAGLSFLGAGVPPEVPSWGNIIAQGRNFFQIAPWTILIPGAFLAITVLAVNLLGDGLRDRLDPRLARRL
;
A
#
# COMPACT_ATOMS: atom_id res chain seq x y z
N VAL A 1 7.31 11.37 28.42
CA VAL A 1 6.33 10.40 27.86
C VAL A 1 6.41 10.21 26.34
N LEU A 2 7.10 11.08 25.59
CA LEU A 2 7.15 11.08 24.10
C LEU A 2 7.95 9.98 23.36
N PRO A 3 9.10 9.45 23.83
CA PRO A 3 9.93 8.58 22.97
C PRO A 3 9.40 7.15 22.79
N ASN A 4 8.60 6.63 23.74
CA ASN A 4 8.07 5.27 23.67
C ASN A 4 6.86 5.11 22.73
N THR A 5 6.20 6.21 22.35
CA THR A 5 5.04 6.18 21.43
C THR A 5 5.45 6.32 19.97
N LEU A 6 6.68 6.78 19.69
CA LEU A 6 7.20 6.89 18.32
C LEU A 6 7.29 5.54 17.63
N ALA A 7 7.67 4.50 18.38
CA ALA A 7 7.77 3.12 17.90
C ALA A 7 6.44 2.59 17.30
N PRO A 8 5.33 2.54 18.06
CA PRO A 8 4.05 2.11 17.50
C PRO A 8 3.47 3.11 16.48
N LEU A 9 3.79 4.40 16.57
CA LEU A 9 3.35 5.39 15.57
C LEU A 9 3.93 5.15 14.18
N ILE A 10 5.21 4.76 14.07
CA ILE A 10 5.84 4.47 12.77
C ILE A 10 5.28 3.16 12.17
N VAL A 11 4.97 2.18 13.01
CA VAL A 11 4.29 0.96 12.57
C VAL A 11 2.88 1.30 12.06
N GLN A 12 2.11 2.09 12.82
CA GLN A 12 0.77 2.52 12.43
C GLN A 12 0.77 3.35 11.15
N SER A 13 1.73 4.25 10.96
CA SER A 13 1.82 5.07 9.74
C SER A 13 2.09 4.21 8.51
N THR A 14 2.81 3.11 8.66
CA THR A 14 3.07 2.16 7.57
C THR A 14 1.79 1.45 7.13
N TYR A 15 0.97 0.98 8.07
CA TYR A 15 -0.36 0.42 7.75
C TYR A 15 -1.31 1.44 7.13
N VAL A 16 -1.31 2.67 7.66
CA VAL A 16 -2.14 3.76 7.11
C VAL A 16 -1.70 4.09 5.68
N CYS A 17 -0.39 4.11 5.41
CA CYS A 17 0.16 4.33 4.07
C CYS A 17 -0.28 3.22 3.09
N ALA A 18 -0.16 1.95 3.49
CA ALA A 18 -0.63 0.82 2.68
C ALA A 18 -2.13 0.90 2.39
N SER A 19 -2.95 1.24 3.38
CA SER A 19 -4.40 1.45 3.21
C SER A 19 -4.70 2.62 2.27
N ALA A 20 -4.00 3.74 2.43
CA ALA A 20 -4.15 4.92 1.57
C ALA A 20 -3.81 4.61 0.10
N MET A 21 -2.78 3.79 -0.16
CA MET A 21 -2.45 3.34 -1.52
C MET A 21 -3.58 2.51 -2.15
N LEU A 22 -4.21 1.62 -1.38
CA LEU A 22 -5.34 0.82 -1.86
C LEU A 22 -6.57 1.68 -2.13
N ILE A 23 -6.85 2.65 -1.26
CA ILE A 23 -7.96 3.59 -1.43
C ILE A 23 -7.74 4.49 -2.64
N GLU A 24 -6.54 5.06 -2.80
CA GLU A 24 -6.19 5.88 -3.97
C GLU A 24 -6.34 5.07 -5.26
N ALA A 25 -5.80 3.84 -5.30
CA ALA A 25 -5.93 2.98 -6.47
C ALA A 25 -7.39 2.63 -6.79
N GLY A 26 -8.22 2.38 -5.76
CA GLY A 26 -9.66 2.15 -5.91
C GLY A 26 -10.41 3.37 -6.41
N LEU A 27 -10.11 4.56 -5.88
CA LEU A 27 -10.70 5.83 -6.32
C LEU A 27 -10.29 6.14 -7.77
N SER A 28 -9.02 5.98 -8.12
CA SER A 28 -8.53 6.15 -9.49
C SER A 28 -9.16 5.13 -10.46
N PHE A 29 -9.36 3.90 -10.02
CA PHE A 29 -10.09 2.89 -10.81
C PHE A 29 -11.55 3.29 -11.08
N LEU A 30 -12.21 3.91 -10.09
CA LEU A 30 -13.57 4.45 -10.22
C LEU A 30 -13.62 5.79 -10.99
N GLY A 31 -12.48 6.41 -11.30
CA GLY A 31 -12.38 7.70 -11.96
C GLY A 31 -12.49 8.92 -11.03
N ALA A 32 -12.48 8.71 -9.71
CA ALA A 32 -12.51 9.74 -8.68
C ALA A 32 -11.14 9.95 -7.99
N GLY A 33 -10.08 9.33 -8.53
CA GLY A 33 -8.72 9.43 -8.00
C GLY A 33 -7.93 10.58 -8.61
N VAL A 34 -6.61 10.42 -8.65
CA VAL A 34 -5.71 11.45 -9.20
C VAL A 34 -5.97 11.69 -10.69
N PRO A 35 -5.78 12.95 -11.16
CA PRO A 35 -5.99 13.29 -12.56
C PRO A 35 -5.18 12.38 -13.49
N PRO A 36 -5.72 12.04 -14.67
CA PRO A 36 -5.10 11.09 -15.60
C PRO A 36 -3.75 11.56 -16.16
N GLU A 37 -3.41 12.85 -16.04
CA GLU A 37 -2.09 13.37 -16.37
C GLU A 37 -1.00 12.87 -15.38
N VAL A 38 -1.39 12.48 -14.17
CA VAL A 38 -0.48 11.95 -13.15
C VAL A 38 -0.46 10.42 -13.24
N PRO A 39 0.71 9.81 -13.50
CA PRO A 39 0.82 8.36 -13.57
C PRO A 39 0.68 7.76 -12.16
N SER A 40 -0.47 7.15 -11.88
CA SER A 40 -0.70 6.33 -10.69
C SER A 40 -1.08 4.90 -11.06
N TRP A 41 -0.82 3.94 -10.16
CA TRP A 41 -1.19 2.54 -10.37
C TRP A 41 -2.68 2.38 -10.62
N GLY A 42 -3.52 3.12 -9.88
CA GLY A 42 -4.97 3.12 -10.08
C GLY A 42 -5.37 3.63 -11.46
N ASN A 43 -4.73 4.69 -11.97
CA ASN A 43 -5.00 5.23 -13.30
C ASN A 43 -4.60 4.25 -14.41
N ILE A 44 -3.45 3.57 -14.25
CA ILE A 44 -2.98 2.56 -15.20
C ILE A 44 -3.98 1.39 -15.25
N ILE A 45 -4.47 0.93 -14.10
CA ILE A 45 -5.49 -0.12 -14.00
C ILE A 45 -6.83 0.34 -14.60
N ALA A 46 -7.24 1.59 -14.36
CA ALA A 46 -8.45 2.19 -14.93
C ALA A 46 -8.42 2.23 -16.46
N GLN A 47 -7.29 2.65 -17.04
CA GLN A 47 -7.09 2.69 -18.49
C GLN A 47 -7.08 1.28 -19.10
N GLY A 48 -6.47 0.31 -18.40
CA GLY A 48 -6.46 -1.09 -18.80
C GLY A 48 -7.86 -1.72 -18.91
N ARG A 49 -8.90 -1.16 -18.25
CA ARG A 49 -10.29 -1.64 -18.34
C ARG A 49 -10.81 -1.67 -19.78
N ASN A 50 -10.46 -0.67 -20.59
CA ASN A 50 -10.88 -0.60 -21.99
C ASN A 50 -10.22 -1.67 -22.86
N PHE A 51 -9.04 -2.12 -22.46
CA PHE A 51 -8.27 -3.14 -23.16
C PHE A 51 -8.40 -4.52 -22.51
N PHE A 52 -9.21 -4.68 -21.46
CA PHE A 52 -9.28 -5.95 -20.71
C PHE A 52 -9.65 -7.15 -21.58
N GLN A 53 -10.56 -6.96 -22.54
CA GLN A 53 -10.99 -8.03 -23.46
C GLN A 53 -9.91 -8.42 -24.48
N ILE A 54 -8.95 -7.54 -24.75
CA ILE A 54 -7.93 -7.72 -25.80
C ILE A 54 -6.55 -8.04 -25.18
N ALA A 55 -6.26 -7.42 -24.04
CA ALA A 55 -4.96 -7.36 -23.40
C ALA A 55 -5.13 -7.34 -21.86
N PRO A 56 -5.56 -8.45 -21.23
CA PRO A 56 -5.80 -8.52 -19.77
C PRO A 56 -4.54 -8.28 -18.93
N TRP A 57 -3.34 -8.47 -19.51
CA TRP A 57 -2.07 -8.15 -18.87
C TRP A 57 -1.91 -6.66 -18.50
N THR A 58 -2.64 -5.76 -19.18
CA THR A 58 -2.62 -4.32 -18.87
C THR A 58 -3.19 -3.98 -17.50
N ILE A 59 -4.01 -4.85 -16.91
CA ILE A 59 -4.52 -4.73 -15.53
C ILE A 59 -3.75 -5.63 -14.58
N LEU A 60 -3.47 -6.87 -15.00
CA LEU A 60 -2.85 -7.88 -14.13
C LEU A 60 -1.42 -7.50 -13.71
N ILE A 61 -0.61 -6.97 -14.63
CA ILE A 61 0.76 -6.56 -14.32
C ILE A 61 0.77 -5.43 -13.28
N PRO A 62 0.15 -4.25 -13.53
CA PRO A 62 0.15 -3.18 -12.54
C PRO A 62 -0.55 -3.54 -11.24
N GLY A 63 -1.61 -4.37 -11.30
CA GLY A 63 -2.26 -4.90 -10.10
C GLY A 63 -1.33 -5.78 -9.26
N ALA A 64 -0.53 -6.65 -9.89
CA ALA A 64 0.45 -7.49 -9.20
C ALA A 64 1.57 -6.65 -8.57
N PHE A 65 2.10 -5.67 -9.30
CA PHE A 65 3.13 -4.77 -8.77
C PHE A 65 2.60 -3.92 -7.59
N LEU A 66 1.37 -3.41 -7.69
CA LEU A 66 0.72 -2.71 -6.58
C LEU A 66 0.58 -3.66 -5.37
N ALA A 67 0.09 -4.88 -5.56
CA ALA A 67 -0.06 -5.85 -4.49
C ALA A 67 1.29 -6.18 -3.82
N ILE A 68 2.35 -6.39 -4.60
CA ILE A 68 3.70 -6.61 -4.10
C ILE A 68 4.20 -5.40 -3.32
N THR A 69 3.96 -4.18 -3.81
CA THR A 69 4.37 -2.94 -3.13
C THR A 69 3.66 -2.79 -1.80
N VAL A 70 2.34 -2.99 -1.76
CA VAL A 70 1.54 -2.95 -0.54
C VAL A 70 2.00 -4.03 0.44
N LEU A 71 2.26 -5.25 -0.03
CA LEU A 71 2.76 -6.34 0.80
C LEU A 71 4.16 -6.04 1.35
N ALA A 72 5.06 -5.49 0.53
CA ALA A 72 6.39 -5.08 0.97
C ALA A 72 6.31 -4.00 2.05
N VAL A 73 5.44 -3.00 1.89
CA VAL A 73 5.21 -1.96 2.89
C VAL A 73 4.65 -2.56 4.19
N ASN A 74 3.65 -3.45 4.12
CA ASN A 74 3.11 -4.13 5.31
C ASN A 74 4.19 -4.96 6.02
N LEU A 75 4.96 -5.76 5.28
CA LEU A 75 6.06 -6.57 5.85
C LEU A 75 7.17 -5.69 6.46
N LEU A 76 7.45 -4.53 5.88
CA LEU A 76 8.37 -3.55 6.45
C LEU A 76 7.84 -3.06 7.80
N GLY A 77 6.55 -2.74 7.88
CA GLY A 77 5.88 -2.36 9.12
C GLY A 77 5.94 -3.45 10.19
N ASP A 78 5.70 -4.70 9.80
CA ASP A 78 5.78 -5.88 10.67
C ASP A 78 7.21 -6.12 11.16
N GLY A 79 8.20 -6.09 10.28
CA GLY A 79 9.61 -6.25 10.66
C GLY A 79 10.12 -5.11 11.55
N LEU A 80 9.62 -3.89 11.31
CA LEU A 80 9.92 -2.73 12.16
C LEU A 80 9.25 -2.88 13.53
N ARG A 81 8.01 -3.38 13.58
CA ARG A 81 7.31 -3.72 14.82
C ARG A 81 8.09 -4.76 15.63
N ASP A 82 8.52 -5.85 15.02
CA ASP A 82 9.27 -6.92 15.69
C ASP A 82 10.60 -6.42 16.26
N ARG A 83 11.25 -5.48 15.57
CA ARG A 83 12.52 -4.85 16.02
C ARG A 83 12.30 -3.81 17.12
N LEU A 84 11.22 -3.05 17.06
CA LEU A 84 10.90 -1.99 18.02
C LEU A 84 10.09 -2.46 19.23
N ASP A 85 9.58 -3.69 19.21
CA ASP A 85 8.88 -4.32 20.33
C ASP A 85 9.70 -5.45 21.02
N PRO A 86 10.90 -5.17 21.58
CA PRO A 86 11.61 -6.11 22.44
C PRO A 86 11.03 -6.16 23.88
N ARG A 87 9.87 -5.52 24.13
CA ARG A 87 9.30 -5.36 25.48
C ARG A 87 8.43 -6.52 25.94
N LEU A 88 8.06 -7.46 25.07
CA LEU A 88 7.41 -8.70 25.49
C LEU A 88 8.41 -9.78 25.92
N ALA A 89 9.63 -9.76 25.39
CA ALA A 89 10.69 -10.72 25.71
C ALA A 89 11.29 -10.58 27.12
N ARG A 90 10.90 -9.55 27.89
CA ARG A 90 11.39 -9.30 29.27
C ARG A 90 10.32 -9.57 30.34
N ARG A 91 9.20 -10.20 29.99
CA ARG A 91 8.13 -10.62 30.94
C ARG A 91 8.00 -12.14 31.10
N LEU A 92 8.90 -12.92 30.51
CA LEU A 92 9.17 -14.32 30.87
C LEU A 92 10.57 -14.39 31.49
#